data_AF-A0A8T6C0G0-F1
#
_entry.id   AF-A0A8T6C0G0-F1
#
_cell.length_a   1.000
_cell.length_b   1.000
_cell.length_c   1.000
_cell.angle_alpha   90.00
_cell.angle_beta   90.00
_cell.angle_gamma   90.00
#
_symmetry.space_group_name_H-M   'P 1'
#
loop_
_entity.id
_entity.type
_entity.pdbx_description
1 polymer ?
#
loop_
_entity_poly.entity_id
_entity_poly.type
_entity_poly.pdbx_seq_one_letter_code
_entity_poly.pdbx_strand_id
1 'polypeptide(L)'
;MQPDDEILAQAFQNAVCDWRCWYCFVPFNLLGANPAHSDWVNPEDLLDWYEEDGPRAQMIDLTGGQPDLTPEWTLWIIEELERRALDESTFVWVDDNLSSDYFWRYLSRSQIEQIAAYPHYARVGCFKGFDSQSFSFNTSAPAEFFDRQFEIFTRHLTEGIECFAYVTLTTPDEDSIAREMPKFLDRLQRIAENLPLRTVPLEILEWGPVEERLNGERSSALRLQQRAIEAWRSEIERRFPAEQRALPIHMVPLR
;
A
#
# COMPACT_ATOMS: atom_id res chain seq x y z
N MET A 1 15.61 -14.44 -1.24
CA MET A 1 14.41 -15.23 -1.57
C MET A 1 14.89 -16.56 -2.09
N GLN A 2 14.38 -17.65 -1.52
CA GLN A 2 14.47 -18.93 -2.22
C GLN A 2 13.44 -18.92 -3.37
N PRO A 3 13.62 -19.70 -4.44
CA PRO A 3 12.68 -19.75 -5.57
C PRO A 3 11.23 -20.05 -5.18
N ASP A 4 11.00 -20.65 -4.01
CA ASP A 4 9.69 -20.99 -3.46
C ASP A 4 8.98 -19.81 -2.76
N ASP A 5 9.60 -18.62 -2.69
CA ASP A 5 9.02 -17.40 -2.09
C ASP A 5 8.35 -16.47 -3.13
N GLU A 6 8.33 -16.84 -4.41
CA GLU A 6 7.74 -16.04 -5.48
C GLU A 6 6.25 -16.37 -5.68
N ILE A 7 5.40 -15.34 -5.62
CA ILE A 7 3.97 -15.45 -5.90
C ILE A 7 3.70 -14.83 -7.27
N LEU A 8 2.99 -15.57 -8.12
CA LEU A 8 2.47 -15.00 -9.36
C LEU A 8 1.22 -14.20 -9.03
N ALA A 9 1.23 -12.91 -9.37
CA ALA A 9 0.09 -12.01 -9.18
C ALA A 9 -0.40 -11.48 -10.54
N GLN A 10 -1.71 -11.36 -10.70
CA GLN A 10 -2.31 -10.58 -11.77
C GLN A 10 -2.81 -9.25 -11.21
N ALA A 11 -2.33 -8.15 -11.78
CA ALA A 11 -2.67 -6.82 -11.32
C ALA A 11 -3.80 -6.21 -12.15
N PHE A 12 -4.84 -5.72 -11.47
CA PHE A 12 -5.88 -4.89 -12.07
C PHE A 12 -5.72 -3.44 -11.61
N GLN A 13 -6.04 -2.48 -12.48
CA GLN A 13 -5.77 -1.07 -12.25
C GLN A 13 -7.06 -0.26 -12.10
N ASN A 14 -7.19 0.49 -10.99
CA ASN A 14 -8.35 1.39 -10.78
C ASN A 14 -8.33 2.63 -11.70
N ALA A 15 -7.16 2.99 -12.24
CA ALA A 15 -6.94 4.13 -13.15
C ALA A 15 -7.37 5.52 -12.60
N VAL A 16 -7.49 5.65 -11.28
CA VAL A 16 -7.78 6.92 -10.59
C VAL A 16 -6.98 7.01 -9.30
N CYS A 17 -6.38 8.17 -9.02
CA CYS A 17 -5.70 8.45 -7.77
C CYS A 17 -5.81 9.94 -7.43
N ASP A 18 -6.00 10.24 -6.16
CA ASP A 18 -6.17 11.58 -5.61
C ASP A 18 -4.84 12.20 -5.15
N TRP A 19 -3.75 11.45 -5.17
CA TRP A 19 -2.40 11.94 -4.89
C TRP A 19 -1.51 11.97 -6.13
N ARG A 20 -0.51 12.86 -6.10
CA ARG A 20 0.46 13.07 -7.18
C ARG A 20 1.87 12.78 -6.68
N CYS A 21 2.06 11.58 -6.15
CA CYS A 21 3.37 11.15 -5.66
C CYS A 21 4.40 11.28 -6.79
N TRP A 22 5.47 12.05 -6.57
CA TRP A 22 6.43 12.32 -7.65
C TRP A 22 7.17 11.06 -8.11
N TYR A 23 7.27 10.06 -7.24
CA TYR A 23 7.86 8.74 -7.48
C TYR A 23 6.86 7.69 -7.97
N CYS A 24 5.60 8.04 -8.25
CA CYS A 24 4.61 7.08 -8.73
C CYS A 24 5.02 6.50 -10.09
N PHE A 25 5.07 5.18 -10.21
CA PHE A 25 5.36 4.48 -11.46
C PHE A 25 4.23 4.60 -12.50
N VAL A 26 3.03 5.03 -12.09
CA VAL A 26 1.91 5.28 -13.00
C VAL A 26 2.01 6.70 -13.59
N PRO A 27 1.94 6.85 -14.92
CA PRO A 27 1.81 8.15 -15.57
C PRO A 27 0.60 8.94 -15.06
N PHE A 28 0.77 10.24 -14.79
CA PHE A 28 -0.28 11.07 -14.21
C PHE A 28 -1.53 11.22 -15.09
N ASN A 29 -1.38 11.14 -16.41
CA ASN A 29 -2.51 11.14 -17.35
C ASN A 29 -3.36 9.86 -17.28
N LEU A 30 -2.87 8.79 -16.65
CA LEU A 30 -3.60 7.53 -16.46
C LEU A 30 -4.29 7.45 -15.08
N LEU A 31 -4.15 8.47 -14.23
CA LEU A 31 -4.70 8.49 -12.86
C LEU A 31 -5.94 9.37 -12.70
N GLY A 32 -6.64 9.65 -13.80
CA GLY A 32 -7.76 10.59 -13.83
C GLY A 32 -9.10 9.99 -14.28
N ALA A 33 -9.22 8.66 -14.38
CA ALA A 33 -10.36 7.98 -14.99
C ALA A 33 -10.73 8.59 -16.36
N ASN A 34 -9.71 8.91 -17.17
CA ASN A 34 -9.90 9.55 -18.46
C ASN A 34 -10.44 8.53 -19.47
N PRO A 35 -11.63 8.70 -20.06
CA PRO A 35 -12.21 7.75 -21.00
C PRO A 35 -11.36 7.48 -22.26
N ALA A 36 -10.34 8.29 -22.54
CA ALA A 36 -9.37 8.02 -23.60
C ALA A 36 -8.32 6.95 -23.24
N HIS A 37 -8.22 6.60 -21.96
CA HIS A 37 -7.18 5.74 -21.39
C HIS A 37 -7.70 4.70 -20.39
N SER A 38 -8.98 4.72 -20.06
CA SER A 38 -9.62 3.82 -19.10
C SER A 38 -11.04 3.52 -19.53
N ASP A 39 -11.48 2.29 -19.27
CA ASP A 39 -12.84 1.83 -19.50
C ASP A 39 -13.46 1.33 -18.20
N TRP A 40 -14.79 1.35 -18.14
CA TRP A 40 -15.53 0.65 -17.08
C TRP A 40 -15.53 -0.84 -17.39
N VAL A 41 -15.09 -1.64 -16.43
CA VAL A 41 -14.98 -3.10 -16.57
C VAL A 41 -15.72 -3.76 -15.41
N ASN A 42 -16.47 -4.81 -15.69
CA ASN A 42 -17.15 -5.56 -14.64
C ASN A 42 -16.20 -6.58 -14.00
N PRO A 43 -16.42 -6.97 -12.74
CA PRO A 43 -15.67 -8.05 -12.09
C PRO A 43 -15.67 -9.35 -12.89
N GLU A 44 -16.78 -9.66 -13.56
CA GLU A 44 -16.93 -10.83 -14.43
C GLU A 44 -15.89 -10.82 -15.57
N ASP A 45 -15.78 -9.70 -16.28
CA ASP A 45 -14.81 -9.53 -17.37
C ASP A 45 -13.36 -9.61 -16.86
N LEU A 46 -13.08 -9.03 -15.68
CA LEU A 46 -11.76 -9.13 -15.05
C LEU A 46 -11.39 -10.57 -14.71
N LEU A 47 -12.32 -11.34 -14.14
CA LEU A 47 -12.06 -12.73 -13.80
C LEU A 47 -12.03 -13.66 -15.02
N ASP A 48 -12.73 -13.33 -16.11
CA ASP A 48 -12.56 -14.02 -17.39
C ASP A 48 -11.11 -13.87 -17.89
N TRP A 49 -10.55 -12.66 -17.86
CA TRP A 49 -9.15 -12.44 -18.20
C TRP A 49 -8.19 -13.14 -17.25
N TYR A 50 -8.48 -13.17 -15.95
CA TYR A 50 -7.68 -13.90 -14.96
C TYR A 50 -7.60 -15.40 -15.24
N GLU A 51 -8.68 -16.01 -15.71
CA GLU A 51 -8.70 -17.43 -16.03
C GLU A 51 -8.07 -17.74 -17.39
N GLU A 52 -8.08 -16.79 -18.33
CA GLU A 52 -7.53 -16.96 -19.69
C GLU A 52 -6.04 -16.61 -19.82
N ASP A 53 -5.51 -15.73 -18.95
CA ASP A 53 -4.17 -15.16 -19.05
C ASP A 53 -3.06 -16.08 -18.49
N GLY A 54 -2.82 -17.19 -19.19
CA GLY A 54 -1.67 -18.06 -18.95
C GLY A 54 -1.76 -18.89 -17.67
N PRO A 55 -0.62 -19.16 -16.99
CA PRO A 55 -0.63 -19.88 -15.72
C PRO A 55 -1.41 -19.10 -14.66
N ARG A 56 -2.35 -19.77 -13.98
CA ARG A 56 -3.18 -19.15 -12.94
C ARG A 56 -2.32 -18.52 -11.84
N ALA A 57 -2.41 -17.20 -11.72
CA ALA A 57 -1.81 -16.45 -10.63
C ALA A 57 -2.41 -16.91 -9.28
N GLN A 58 -1.64 -16.86 -8.19
CA GLN A 58 -2.18 -17.17 -6.86
C GLN A 58 -2.77 -15.93 -6.17
N MET A 59 -2.53 -14.76 -6.73
CA MET A 59 -2.95 -13.48 -6.18
C MET A 59 -3.55 -12.58 -7.26
N ILE A 60 -4.63 -11.90 -6.90
CA ILE A 60 -5.14 -10.74 -7.63
C ILE A 60 -4.72 -9.51 -6.84
N ASP A 61 -4.00 -8.61 -7.49
CA ASP A 61 -3.56 -7.32 -6.94
C ASP A 61 -4.43 -6.19 -7.49
N LEU A 62 -5.27 -5.60 -6.63
CA LEU A 62 -6.07 -4.43 -6.94
C LEU A 62 -5.23 -3.17 -6.65
N THR A 63 -4.69 -2.59 -7.72
CA THR A 63 -3.69 -1.51 -7.66
C THR A 63 -3.94 -0.45 -8.75
N GLY A 64 -2.90 0.21 -9.26
CA GLY A 64 -2.95 1.10 -10.41
C GLY A 64 -3.67 2.43 -10.16
N GLY A 65 -3.64 2.91 -8.92
CA GLY A 65 -4.30 4.14 -8.49
C GLY A 65 -4.49 4.17 -6.98
N GLN A 66 -5.65 4.65 -6.53
CA GLN A 66 -6.15 4.50 -5.18
C GLN A 66 -7.43 3.67 -5.22
N PRO A 67 -7.36 2.35 -4.95
CA PRO A 67 -8.53 1.48 -4.92
C PRO A 67 -9.66 1.96 -4.00
N ASP A 68 -9.35 2.65 -2.89
CA ASP A 68 -10.39 3.20 -2.00
C ASP A 68 -11.28 4.27 -2.65
N LEU A 69 -10.89 4.85 -3.79
CA LEU A 69 -11.79 5.73 -4.56
C LEU A 69 -12.96 4.97 -5.22
N THR A 70 -12.85 3.64 -5.31
CA THR A 70 -13.89 2.71 -5.75
C THR A 70 -14.05 1.62 -4.68
N PRO A 71 -14.55 1.94 -3.47
CA PRO A 71 -14.44 1.06 -2.31
C PRO A 71 -15.19 -0.27 -2.48
N GLU A 72 -16.23 -0.32 -3.32
CA GLU A 72 -16.99 -1.52 -3.65
C GLU A 72 -16.17 -2.55 -4.45
N TRP A 73 -15.09 -2.12 -5.11
CA TRP A 73 -14.32 -2.97 -6.02
C TRP A 73 -13.77 -4.23 -5.34
N THR A 74 -13.26 -4.11 -4.10
CA THR A 74 -12.79 -5.27 -3.33
C THR A 74 -13.91 -6.27 -3.06
N LEU A 75 -15.10 -5.78 -2.67
CA LEU A 75 -16.26 -6.64 -2.41
C LEU A 75 -16.67 -7.39 -3.67
N TRP A 76 -16.79 -6.67 -4.79
CA TRP A 76 -17.25 -7.26 -6.04
C TRP A 76 -16.30 -8.35 -6.56
N ILE A 77 -14.99 -8.17 -6.39
CA ILE A 77 -14.00 -9.19 -6.74
C ILE A 77 -14.14 -10.41 -5.83
N ILE A 78 -14.33 -10.22 -4.52
CA ILE A 78 -14.55 -11.32 -3.57
C ILE A 78 -15.82 -12.11 -3.93
N GLU A 79 -16.95 -11.41 -4.15
CA GLU A 79 -18.22 -12.04 -4.50
C GLU A 79 -18.12 -12.84 -5.81
N GLU A 80 -17.39 -12.32 -6.79
CA GLU A 80 -17.18 -12.97 -8.07
C GLU A 80 -16.24 -14.19 -7.98
N LEU A 81 -15.21 -14.13 -7.13
CA LEU A 81 -14.35 -15.28 -6.82
C LEU A 81 -15.16 -16.41 -6.14
N GLU A 82 -15.99 -16.07 -5.16
CA GLU A 82 -16.88 -17.02 -4.48
C GLU A 82 -17.87 -17.66 -5.47
N ARG A 83 -18.47 -16.86 -6.36
CA ARG A 83 -19.39 -17.34 -7.39
C ARG A 83 -18.74 -18.36 -8.34
N ARG A 84 -17.43 -18.21 -8.60
CA ARG A 84 -16.64 -19.11 -9.45
C ARG A 84 -15.96 -20.25 -8.68
N ALA A 85 -16.13 -20.32 -7.36
CA ALA A 85 -15.43 -21.26 -6.48
C ALA A 85 -13.88 -21.15 -6.61
N LEU A 86 -13.38 -19.93 -6.72
CA LEU A 86 -11.95 -19.59 -6.78
C LEU A 86 -11.42 -19.01 -5.47
N ASP A 87 -12.31 -18.69 -4.54
CA ASP A 87 -12.08 -18.00 -3.28
C ASP A 87 -11.12 -18.74 -2.33
N GLU A 88 -11.10 -20.07 -2.37
CA GLU A 88 -10.17 -20.87 -1.57
C GLU A 88 -8.74 -20.92 -2.14
N SER A 89 -8.55 -20.51 -3.39
CA SER A 89 -7.30 -20.69 -4.14
C SER A 89 -6.65 -19.38 -4.60
N THR A 90 -7.35 -18.26 -4.44
CA THR A 90 -6.94 -16.95 -4.93
C THR A 90 -6.89 -15.95 -3.78
N PHE A 91 -5.72 -15.37 -3.56
CA PHE A 91 -5.54 -14.29 -2.59
C PHE A 91 -5.87 -12.94 -3.21
N VAL A 92 -6.57 -12.06 -2.48
CA VAL A 92 -6.87 -10.70 -2.90
C VAL A 92 -5.99 -9.74 -2.12
N TRP A 93 -5.12 -9.03 -2.83
CA TRP A 93 -4.26 -7.99 -2.31
C TRP A 93 -4.76 -6.64 -2.78
N VAL A 94 -4.92 -5.67 -1.88
CA VAL A 94 -5.44 -4.35 -2.24
C VAL A 94 -4.50 -3.27 -1.73
N ASP A 95 -3.92 -2.53 -2.66
CA ASP A 95 -3.13 -1.35 -2.35
C ASP A 95 -4.02 -0.21 -1.81
N ASP A 96 -3.50 0.56 -0.87
CA ASP A 96 -4.20 1.71 -0.31
C ASP A 96 -3.19 2.83 -0.04
N ASN A 97 -3.41 4.00 -0.63
CA ASN A 97 -2.58 5.17 -0.36
C ASN A 97 -2.94 5.83 0.99
N LEU A 98 -4.04 5.46 1.65
CA LEU A 98 -4.54 6.00 2.92
C LEU A 98 -5.02 7.46 2.86
N SER A 99 -5.45 7.92 1.69
CA SER A 99 -5.92 9.30 1.45
C SER A 99 -7.37 9.57 1.85
N SER A 100 -8.22 8.54 1.85
CA SER A 100 -9.67 8.65 2.00
C SER A 100 -10.22 7.69 3.05
N ASP A 101 -11.48 7.91 3.44
CA ASP A 101 -12.27 6.99 4.26
C ASP A 101 -13.49 6.44 3.52
N TYR A 102 -13.36 6.33 2.20
CA TYR A 102 -14.46 5.99 1.30
C TYR A 102 -14.98 4.58 1.57
N PHE A 103 -14.09 3.66 1.93
CA PHE A 103 -14.44 2.34 2.46
C PHE A 103 -15.60 2.38 3.46
N TRP A 104 -15.59 3.30 4.43
CA TRP A 104 -16.64 3.39 5.44
C TRP A 104 -17.77 4.36 5.09
N ARG A 105 -17.51 5.29 4.17
CA ARG A 105 -18.52 6.27 3.75
C ARG A 105 -19.55 5.64 2.82
N TYR A 106 -19.11 4.71 1.97
CA TYR A 106 -19.93 4.16 0.90
C TYR A 106 -20.30 2.70 1.11
N LEU A 107 -19.47 1.89 1.78
CA LEU A 107 -19.86 0.53 2.13
C LEU A 107 -20.74 0.52 3.38
N SER A 108 -21.75 -0.34 3.37
CA SER A 108 -22.54 -0.67 4.53
C SER A 108 -21.75 -1.51 5.54
N ARG A 109 -22.22 -1.56 6.78
CA ARG A 109 -21.59 -2.37 7.83
C ARG A 109 -21.48 -3.85 7.44
N SER A 110 -22.53 -4.42 6.84
CA SER A 110 -22.54 -5.83 6.44
C SER A 110 -21.54 -6.11 5.31
N GLN A 111 -21.35 -5.17 4.38
CA GLN A 111 -20.34 -5.31 3.32
C GLN A 111 -18.92 -5.27 3.90
N ILE A 112 -18.67 -4.37 4.86
CA ILE A 112 -17.39 -4.31 5.56
C ILE A 112 -17.11 -5.61 6.33
N GLU A 113 -18.12 -6.15 7.01
CA GLU A 113 -18.01 -7.43 7.73
C GLU A 113 -17.74 -8.60 6.78
N GLN A 114 -18.36 -8.62 5.61
CA GLN A 114 -18.11 -9.63 4.58
C GLN A 114 -16.67 -9.57 4.08
N ILE A 115 -16.17 -8.37 3.75
CA ILE A 115 -14.77 -8.18 3.32
C ILE A 115 -13.80 -8.62 4.44
N ALA A 116 -14.04 -8.19 5.68
CA ALA A 116 -13.17 -8.50 6.81
C ALA A 116 -13.18 -10.00 7.18
N ALA A 117 -14.25 -10.73 6.87
CA ALA A 117 -14.37 -12.16 7.10
C ALA A 117 -13.69 -13.01 6.01
N TYR A 118 -13.33 -12.44 4.86
CA TYR A 118 -12.74 -13.17 3.75
C TYR A 118 -11.30 -13.62 4.09
N PRO A 119 -11.00 -14.93 4.20
CA PRO A 119 -9.72 -15.40 4.74
C PRO A 119 -8.51 -15.08 3.87
N HIS A 120 -8.69 -14.98 2.56
CA HIS A 120 -7.61 -14.79 1.59
C HIS A 120 -7.52 -13.34 1.13
N TYR A 121 -7.69 -12.38 2.05
CA TYR A 121 -7.64 -10.95 1.75
C TYR A 121 -6.68 -10.21 2.66
N ALA A 122 -5.92 -9.28 2.08
CA ALA A 122 -5.21 -8.27 2.83
C ALA A 122 -5.29 -6.90 2.17
N ARG A 123 -5.24 -5.86 3.01
CA ARG A 123 -5.12 -4.46 2.58
C ARG A 123 -3.75 -3.92 2.95
N VAL A 124 -3.16 -3.15 2.04
CA VAL A 124 -1.77 -2.69 2.19
C VAL A 124 -1.69 -1.19 2.13
N GLY A 125 -1.57 -0.59 3.31
CA GLY A 125 -1.50 0.85 3.49
C GLY A 125 -0.11 1.40 3.22
N CYS A 126 0.01 2.41 2.35
CA CYS A 126 1.28 3.02 2.03
C CYS A 126 1.43 4.39 2.69
N PHE A 127 2.22 4.44 3.78
CA PHE A 127 2.63 5.70 4.40
C PHE A 127 3.59 6.46 3.47
N LYS A 128 3.17 7.59 2.92
CA LYS A 128 3.93 8.33 1.89
C LYS A 128 5.02 9.24 2.45
N GLY A 129 5.51 8.95 3.65
CA GLY A 129 6.52 9.73 4.35
C GLY A 129 6.62 9.27 5.79
N PHE A 130 7.69 9.69 6.48
CA PHE A 130 7.92 9.38 7.89
C PHE A 130 7.68 10.60 8.82
N ASP A 131 7.46 11.77 8.25
CA ASP A 131 6.99 12.97 8.91
C ASP A 131 6.06 13.77 7.97
N SER A 132 5.51 14.88 8.48
CA SER A 132 4.59 15.72 7.71
C SER A 132 5.26 16.45 6.54
N GLN A 133 6.55 16.77 6.65
CA GLN A 133 7.33 17.44 5.62
C GLN A 133 7.63 16.50 4.45
N SER A 134 8.21 15.33 4.73
CA SER A 134 8.45 14.25 3.77
C SER A 134 7.16 13.82 3.11
N PHE A 135 6.07 13.66 3.86
CA PHE A 135 4.75 13.35 3.29
C PHE A 135 4.30 14.39 2.24
N SER A 136 4.31 15.68 2.61
CA SER A 136 3.84 16.73 1.71
C SER A 136 4.75 16.87 0.49
N PHE A 137 6.06 16.78 0.69
CA PHE A 137 7.05 16.73 -0.39
C PHE A 137 6.80 15.56 -1.35
N ASN A 138 6.53 14.39 -0.80
CA ASN A 138 6.34 13.15 -1.53
C ASN A 138 5.07 13.14 -2.38
N THR A 139 3.96 13.62 -1.81
CA THR A 139 2.61 13.48 -2.39
C THR A 139 2.11 14.73 -3.12
N SER A 140 2.72 15.89 -2.84
CA SER A 140 2.17 17.23 -3.12
C SER A 140 0.86 17.55 -2.38
N ALA A 141 0.45 16.71 -1.43
CA ALA A 141 -0.75 16.93 -0.62
C ALA A 141 -0.44 17.83 0.61
N PRO A 142 -1.45 18.51 1.17
CA PRO A 142 -1.30 19.26 2.42
C PRO A 142 -0.76 18.39 3.56
N ALA A 143 0.22 18.92 4.31
CA ALA A 143 0.92 18.21 5.38
C ALA A 143 0.01 17.65 6.49
N GLU A 144 -1.18 18.23 6.68
CA GLU A 144 -2.20 17.77 7.64
C GLU A 144 -2.74 16.36 7.33
N PHE A 145 -2.69 15.92 6.06
CA PHE A 145 -3.08 14.56 5.70
C PHE A 145 -2.08 13.49 6.15
N PHE A 146 -0.88 13.89 6.61
CA PHE A 146 0.09 12.94 7.16
C PHE A 146 -0.49 12.15 8.33
N ASP A 147 -1.16 12.85 9.25
CA ASP A 147 -1.75 12.24 10.45
C ASP A 147 -2.93 11.34 10.10
N ARG A 148 -3.69 11.72 9.08
CA ARG A 148 -4.85 10.97 8.60
C ARG A 148 -4.50 9.55 8.18
N GLN A 149 -3.32 9.32 7.59
CA GLN A 149 -2.88 7.97 7.19
C GLN A 149 -2.90 6.98 8.37
N PHE A 150 -2.50 7.41 9.57
CA PHE A 150 -2.49 6.57 10.76
C PHE A 150 -3.91 6.29 11.26
N GLU A 151 -4.81 7.25 11.15
CA GLU A 151 -6.22 7.08 11.51
C GLU A 151 -6.90 6.07 10.58
N ILE A 152 -6.71 6.21 9.27
CA ILE A 152 -7.26 5.29 8.26
C ILE A 152 -6.71 3.88 8.46
N PHE A 153 -5.40 3.74 8.60
CA PHE A 153 -4.79 2.42 8.84
C PHE A 153 -5.30 1.77 10.13
N THR A 154 -5.37 2.53 11.23
CA THR A 154 -5.91 2.04 12.51
C THR A 154 -7.35 1.57 12.36
N ARG A 155 -8.14 2.29 11.57
CA ARG A 155 -9.54 1.96 11.36
C ARG A 155 -9.68 0.66 10.56
N HIS A 156 -8.91 0.46 9.49
CA HIS A 156 -8.88 -0.83 8.76
C HIS A 156 -8.48 -1.97 9.68
N LEU A 157 -7.39 -1.77 10.44
CA LEU A 157 -6.95 -2.78 11.39
C LEU A 157 -8.05 -3.07 12.40
N THR A 158 -8.79 -2.07 12.91
CA THR A 158 -9.89 -2.25 13.88
C THR A 158 -11.04 -3.09 13.31
N GLU A 159 -11.35 -2.97 12.01
CA GLU A 159 -12.37 -3.80 11.35
C GLU A 159 -12.02 -5.29 11.31
N GLY A 160 -10.78 -5.66 11.66
CA GLY A 160 -10.31 -7.04 11.61
C GLY A 160 -9.72 -7.44 10.27
N ILE A 161 -9.48 -6.46 9.39
CA ILE A 161 -8.81 -6.67 8.11
C ILE A 161 -7.33 -6.98 8.37
N GLU A 162 -6.81 -8.01 7.69
CA GLU A 162 -5.38 -8.28 7.67
C GLU A 162 -4.65 -7.15 6.95
N CYS A 163 -3.67 -6.54 7.63
CA CYS A 163 -3.04 -5.32 7.17
C CYS A 163 -1.52 -5.50 7.04
N PHE A 164 -0.98 -5.00 5.94
CA PHE A 164 0.44 -4.79 5.73
C PHE A 164 0.67 -3.31 5.47
N ALA A 165 1.93 -2.87 5.57
CA ALA A 165 2.25 -1.50 5.25
C ALA A 165 3.47 -1.36 4.35
N TYR A 166 3.44 -0.31 3.56
CA TYR A 166 4.60 0.24 2.88
C TYR A 166 4.94 1.61 3.46
N VAL A 167 6.21 1.99 3.39
CA VAL A 167 6.61 3.36 3.70
C VAL A 167 7.60 3.89 2.67
N THR A 168 7.40 5.12 2.21
CA THR A 168 8.37 5.83 1.38
C THR A 168 9.32 6.63 2.26
N LEU A 169 10.62 6.30 2.22
CA LEU A 169 11.65 6.91 3.06
C LEU A 169 12.49 7.95 2.30
N THR A 170 11.83 8.90 1.66
CA THR A 170 12.47 10.04 0.99
C THR A 170 12.11 11.34 1.70
N THR A 171 13.07 12.27 1.77
CA THR A 171 12.89 13.57 2.42
C THR A 171 13.75 14.64 1.75
N PRO A 172 13.31 15.91 1.72
CA PRO A 172 14.18 17.02 1.33
C PRO A 172 15.11 17.49 2.47
N ASP A 173 14.88 17.06 3.72
CA ASP A 173 15.65 17.47 4.89
C ASP A 173 16.44 16.30 5.48
N GLU A 174 17.75 16.29 5.29
CA GLU A 174 18.64 15.27 5.87
C GLU A 174 18.61 15.24 7.40
N ASP A 175 18.54 16.41 8.04
CA ASP A 175 18.57 16.54 9.51
C ASP A 175 17.29 16.00 10.15
N SER A 176 16.20 15.89 9.38
CA SER A 176 14.94 15.27 9.82
C SER A 176 15.08 13.77 10.07
N ILE A 177 15.95 13.06 9.34
CA ILE A 177 15.96 11.58 9.33
C ILE A 177 16.16 11.03 10.74
N ALA A 178 17.26 11.43 11.40
CA ALA A 178 17.60 10.92 12.72
C ALA A 178 16.59 11.35 13.80
N ARG A 179 15.94 12.50 13.60
CA ARG A 179 15.00 13.11 14.56
C ARG A 179 13.60 12.51 14.46
N GLU A 180 13.13 12.24 13.24
CA GLU A 180 11.74 11.89 12.97
C GLU A 180 11.54 10.38 12.79
N MET A 181 12.54 9.63 12.33
CA MET A 181 12.42 8.18 12.17
C MET A 181 11.98 7.46 13.46
N PRO A 182 12.57 7.70 14.64
CA PRO A 182 12.11 7.06 15.87
C PRO A 182 10.66 7.41 16.22
N LYS A 183 10.25 8.67 15.97
CA LYS A 183 8.88 9.12 16.22
C LYS A 183 7.89 8.47 15.26
N PHE A 184 8.28 8.25 14.01
CA PHE A 184 7.47 7.52 13.03
C PHE A 184 7.22 6.08 13.51
N LEU A 185 8.27 5.36 13.91
CA LEU A 185 8.11 4.02 14.47
C LEU A 185 7.29 4.03 15.77
N ASP A 186 7.45 5.03 16.64
CA ASP A 186 6.59 5.17 17.84
C ASP A 186 5.12 5.27 17.46
N ARG A 187 4.79 5.98 16.36
CA ARG A 187 3.41 6.09 15.88
C ARG A 187 2.90 4.78 15.30
N LEU A 188 3.71 4.04 14.55
CA LEU A 188 3.34 2.71 14.08
C LEU A 188 3.07 1.76 15.26
N GLN A 189 3.92 1.78 16.29
CA GLN A 189 3.76 0.94 17.49
C GLN A 189 2.53 1.31 18.33
N ARG A 190 2.02 2.55 18.23
CA ARG A 190 0.74 2.92 18.84
C ARG A 190 -0.47 2.32 18.13
N ILE A 191 -0.36 2.02 16.84
CA ILE A 191 -1.40 1.30 16.10
C ILE A 191 -1.37 -0.17 16.50
N ALA A 192 -0.20 -0.81 16.38
CA ALA A 192 0.06 -2.16 16.84
C ALA A 192 1.56 -2.33 17.11
N GLU A 193 1.91 -3.01 18.19
CA GLU A 193 3.29 -3.12 18.69
C GLU A 193 4.27 -3.61 17.62
N ASN A 194 3.87 -4.57 16.80
CA ASN A 194 4.69 -5.16 15.75
C ASN A 194 4.44 -4.57 14.35
N LEU A 195 3.64 -3.50 14.21
CA LEU A 195 3.42 -2.86 12.91
C LEU A 195 4.71 -2.46 12.18
N PRO A 196 5.78 -1.98 12.86
CA PRO A 196 7.05 -1.74 12.18
C PRO A 196 7.63 -2.98 11.48
N LEU A 197 7.43 -4.19 12.04
CA LEU A 197 7.87 -5.44 11.42
C LEU A 197 6.94 -5.91 10.28
N ARG A 198 5.73 -5.35 10.19
CA ARG A 198 4.75 -5.53 9.09
C ARG A 198 4.81 -4.39 8.06
N THR A 199 5.82 -3.52 8.16
CA THR A 199 6.01 -2.36 7.28
C THR A 199 7.28 -2.54 6.45
N VAL A 200 7.17 -2.45 5.13
CA VAL A 200 8.30 -2.54 4.21
C VAL A 200 8.68 -1.13 3.71
N PRO A 201 9.92 -0.67 3.95
CA PRO A 201 10.45 0.51 3.28
C PRO A 201 10.59 0.24 1.78
N LEU A 202 9.82 0.95 0.96
CA LEU A 202 9.91 0.82 -0.50
C LEU A 202 11.08 1.64 -1.02
N GLU A 203 11.98 0.98 -1.73
CA GLU A 203 13.05 1.64 -2.47
C GLU A 203 12.48 2.27 -3.74
N ILE A 204 12.58 3.59 -3.85
CA ILE A 204 12.28 4.33 -5.05
C ILE A 204 13.47 4.28 -6.00
N LEU A 205 13.21 3.80 -7.22
CA LEU A 205 14.19 3.73 -8.30
C LEU A 205 13.94 4.81 -9.36
N GLU A 206 15.01 5.25 -10.01
CA GLU A 206 14.93 6.14 -11.17
C GLU A 206 14.56 5.30 -12.40
N TRP A 207 13.26 5.26 -12.73
CA TRP A 207 12.77 4.52 -13.89
C TRP A 207 11.49 5.13 -14.46
N GLY A 208 11.39 5.17 -15.79
CA GLY A 208 10.15 5.48 -16.50
C GLY A 208 9.58 6.84 -16.10
N PRO A 209 8.30 6.93 -15.66
CA PRO A 209 7.66 8.21 -15.32
C PRO A 209 8.33 9.00 -14.19
N VAL A 210 9.17 8.35 -13.37
CA VAL A 210 9.89 9.02 -12.28
C VAL A 210 10.95 9.96 -12.85
N GLU A 211 11.68 9.56 -13.89
CA GLU A 211 12.78 10.34 -14.48
C GLU A 211 12.31 11.73 -14.94
N GLU A 212 11.16 11.78 -15.62
CA GLU A 212 10.56 13.04 -16.11
C GLU A 212 10.15 14.00 -14.98
N ARG A 213 10.00 13.47 -13.75
CA ARG A 213 9.56 14.21 -12.58
C ARG A 213 10.73 14.57 -11.65
N LEU A 214 11.95 14.12 -11.93
CA LEU A 214 13.10 14.48 -11.12
C LEU A 214 13.45 15.96 -11.28
N ASN A 215 13.88 16.54 -10.17
CA ASN A 215 14.49 17.86 -10.10
C ASN A 215 15.63 17.80 -9.08
N GLY A 216 16.38 18.89 -8.89
CA GLY A 216 17.53 18.90 -7.99
C GLY A 216 17.20 18.45 -6.55
N GLU A 217 16.03 18.79 -6.04
CA GLU A 217 15.57 18.40 -4.70
C GLU A 217 15.19 16.90 -4.64
N ARG A 218 14.42 16.41 -5.62
CA ARG A 218 14.01 14.99 -5.70
C ARG A 218 15.19 14.05 -5.94
N SER A 219 16.13 14.43 -6.79
CA SER A 219 17.39 13.68 -6.95
C SER A 219 18.21 13.68 -5.66
N SER A 220 18.14 14.74 -4.85
CA SER A 220 18.77 14.77 -3.54
C SER A 220 18.05 13.86 -2.53
N ALA A 221 16.73 13.87 -2.52
CA ALA A 221 15.91 13.00 -1.68
C ALA A 221 16.15 11.51 -1.97
N LEU A 222 16.36 11.12 -3.24
CA LEU A 222 16.74 9.76 -3.62
C LEU A 222 18.10 9.35 -3.05
N ARG A 223 19.09 10.26 -3.02
CA ARG A 223 20.38 9.99 -2.38
C ARG A 223 20.24 9.85 -0.86
N LEU A 224 19.30 10.57 -0.24
CA LEU A 224 19.03 10.49 1.19
C LEU A 224 18.24 9.23 1.60
N GLN A 225 17.54 8.59 0.66
CA GLN A 225 16.74 7.39 0.92
C GLN A 225 17.53 6.29 1.64
N GLN A 226 18.76 6.01 1.20
CA GLN A 226 19.58 4.96 1.82
C GLN A 226 19.88 5.27 3.30
N ARG A 227 20.12 6.54 3.63
CA ARG A 227 20.33 6.97 5.02
C ARG A 227 19.05 6.85 5.85
N ALA A 228 17.90 7.13 5.25
CA ALA A 228 16.63 6.93 5.92
C ALA A 228 16.32 5.43 6.13
N ILE A 229 16.66 4.56 5.17
CA ILE A 229 16.58 3.10 5.33
C ILE A 229 17.52 2.60 6.43
N GLU A 230 18.75 3.12 6.50
CA GLU A 230 19.68 2.79 7.59
C GLU A 230 19.15 3.22 8.97
N ALA A 231 18.55 4.42 9.06
CA ALA A 231 17.91 4.88 10.28
C ALA A 231 16.70 4.00 10.67
N TRP A 232 15.86 3.62 9.70
CA TRP A 232 14.76 2.67 9.92
C TRP A 232 15.29 1.33 10.45
N ARG A 233 16.30 0.75 9.78
CA ARG A 233 16.89 -0.53 10.19
C ARG A 233 17.49 -0.48 11.59
N SER A 234 18.20 0.59 11.92
CA SER A 234 18.78 0.80 13.24
C SER A 234 17.70 0.82 14.33
N GLU A 235 16.56 1.47 14.06
CA GLU A 235 15.43 1.49 14.97
C GLU A 235 14.73 0.14 15.08
N ILE A 236 14.57 -0.61 13.99
CA ILE A 236 14.05 -1.98 14.01
C ILE A 236 14.95 -2.89 14.85
N GLU A 237 16.27 -2.84 14.66
CA GLU A 237 17.23 -3.65 15.44
C GLU A 237 17.25 -3.28 16.92
N ARG A 238 17.05 -2.00 17.25
CA ARG A 238 16.97 -1.52 18.63
C ARG A 238 15.69 -1.96 19.33
N ARG A 239 14.57 -2.02 18.62
CA ARG A 239 13.23 -2.26 19.19
C ARG A 239 12.86 -3.73 19.24
N PHE A 240 13.30 -4.53 18.26
CA PHE A 240 12.85 -5.90 18.10
C PHE A 240 14.00 -6.92 18.19
N PRO A 241 13.84 -7.99 18.98
CA PRO A 241 14.83 -9.05 19.08
C PRO A 241 14.99 -9.78 17.74
N ALA A 242 16.14 -10.43 17.55
CA ALA A 242 16.50 -11.05 16.26
C ALA A 242 15.49 -12.13 15.83
N GLU A 243 14.92 -12.86 16.78
CA GLU A 243 13.96 -13.92 16.54
C GLU A 243 12.65 -13.38 15.91
N GLN A 244 12.18 -12.22 16.38
CA GLN A 244 10.99 -11.57 15.81
C GLN A 244 11.28 -11.00 14.42
N ARG A 245 12.46 -10.41 14.22
CA ARG A 245 12.90 -9.86 12.92
C ARG A 245 13.12 -10.94 11.85
N ALA A 246 13.31 -12.19 12.26
CA ALA A 246 13.50 -13.33 11.37
C ALA A 246 12.16 -13.97 10.92
N LEU A 247 11.03 -13.57 11.50
CA LEU A 247 9.73 -14.08 11.07
C LEU A 247 9.43 -13.60 9.63
N PRO A 248 8.85 -14.47 8.77
CA PRO A 248 8.24 -14.03 7.54
C PRO A 248 7.21 -12.95 7.83
N ILE A 249 7.11 -11.92 6.98
CA ILE A 249 6.25 -10.76 7.25
C ILE A 249 4.81 -11.18 7.56
N HIS A 250 4.25 -12.16 6.83
CA HIS A 250 2.88 -12.70 7.02
C HIS A 250 2.67 -13.45 8.34
N MET A 251 3.72 -13.78 9.08
CA MET A 251 3.67 -14.45 10.38
C MET A 251 3.81 -13.49 11.56
N VAL A 252 4.09 -12.20 11.32
CA VAL A 252 4.23 -11.21 12.39
C VAL A 252 2.84 -10.77 12.86
N PRO A 253 2.47 -11.00 14.12
CA PRO A 253 1.12 -10.70 14.61
C PRO A 253 0.93 -9.21 14.85
N LEU A 254 -0.18 -8.66 14.35
CA LEU A 254 -0.63 -7.29 14.67
C LEU A 254 -1.65 -7.25 15.82
N ARG A 255 -2.11 -8.40 16.30
CA ARG A 255 -3.09 -8.60 17.36
C ARG A 255 -2.74 -9.83 18.18
#